data_AF-A0A7K1GF60-F1
#
_entry.id   AF-A0A7K1GF60-F1
#
_cell.length_a   1.000
_cell.length_b   1.000
_cell.length_c   1.000
_cell.angle_alpha   90.00
_cell.angle_beta   90.00
_cell.angle_gamma   90.00
#
_symmetry.space_group_name_H-M   'P 1'
#
loop_
_entity.id
_entity.type
_entity.pdbx_description
1 polymer ?
#
loop_
_entity_poly.entity_id
_entity_poly.type
_entity_poly.pdbx_seq_one_letter_code
_entity_poly.pdbx_strand_id
1 'polypeptide(L)'
;MILSCENETTEIQYYPSTPDFSTERAVLFGLDTTDLNFRQITNKVASYYGKWEYLTIEFNDGRIKKRITPFVYDGGLIKYRNVLPITSDSILKEKGFPISELKQILKKHYLNKDENFRYAQSPNKALVEVTIDTSKTGKELEKVLVNLTRVFDEIKEEVNDSIELKVFFDYFRQIPPPPMPKMESKNE
;
A
#
# COMPACT_ATOMS: atom_id res chain seq x y z
N MET A 1 -13.98 -12.97 -40.54
CA MET A 1 -12.64 -12.99 -39.92
C MET A 1 -12.74 -12.13 -38.66
N ILE A 2 -12.81 -12.74 -37.49
CA ILE A 2 -13.01 -12.02 -36.22
C ILE A 2 -11.63 -11.55 -35.77
N LEU A 3 -11.37 -10.24 -35.85
CA LEU A 3 -10.22 -9.61 -35.22
C LEU A 3 -10.47 -9.61 -33.72
N SER A 4 -10.04 -10.67 -33.04
CA SER A 4 -9.83 -10.64 -31.60
C SER A 4 -8.61 -9.78 -31.35
N CYS A 5 -8.80 -8.49 -31.06
CA CYS A 5 -7.78 -7.71 -30.36
C CYS A 5 -7.68 -8.31 -28.96
N GLU A 6 -6.79 -9.27 -28.78
CA GLU A 6 -6.26 -9.56 -27.46
C GLU A 6 -5.70 -8.24 -26.91
N ASN A 7 -6.19 -7.81 -25.75
CA ASN A 7 -5.65 -6.66 -25.04
C ASN A 7 -4.23 -7.01 -24.58
N GLU A 8 -3.27 -6.93 -25.50
CA GLU A 8 -1.86 -7.12 -25.17
C GLU A 8 -1.45 -6.04 -24.18
N THR A 9 -1.04 -6.47 -22.99
CA THR A 9 -0.41 -5.60 -21.99
C THR A 9 0.87 -5.04 -22.61
N THR A 10 0.96 -3.72 -22.77
CA THR A 10 2.08 -3.08 -23.47
C THR A 10 3.22 -2.66 -22.54
N GLU A 11 2.96 -2.53 -21.24
CA GLU A 11 3.92 -2.01 -20.27
C GLU A 11 3.72 -2.64 -18.89
N ILE A 12 4.82 -2.88 -18.17
CA ILE A 12 4.82 -3.33 -16.77
C ILE A 12 5.49 -2.26 -15.91
N GLN A 13 4.78 -1.75 -14.91
CA GLN A 13 5.29 -0.77 -13.95
C GLN A 13 5.44 -1.39 -12.56
N TYR A 14 6.54 -1.05 -11.89
CA TYR A 14 6.94 -1.62 -10.61
C TYR A 14 6.93 -0.57 -9.50
N TYR A 15 6.46 -0.97 -8.32
CA TYR A 15 6.44 -0.16 -7.12
C TYR A 15 7.00 -0.98 -5.92
N PRO A 16 8.14 -0.56 -5.35
CA PRO A 16 9.02 0.50 -5.85
C PRO A 16 9.65 0.13 -7.20
N SER A 17 10.15 1.12 -7.93
CA SER A 17 10.81 0.96 -9.23
C SER A 17 12.28 0.52 -9.14
N THR A 18 12.84 0.39 -7.94
CA THR A 18 14.24 -0.01 -7.75
C THR A 18 14.46 -1.53 -7.90
N PRO A 19 15.61 -1.95 -8.47
CA PRO A 19 15.93 -3.35 -8.76
C PRO A 19 16.26 -4.21 -7.53
N ASP A 20 16.30 -3.65 -6.31
CA ASP A 20 16.46 -4.43 -5.07
C ASP A 20 15.36 -5.49 -4.92
N PHE A 21 14.23 -5.28 -5.58
CA PHE A 21 13.21 -6.29 -5.83
C PHE A 21 13.45 -6.96 -7.19
N SER A 22 14.56 -7.71 -7.32
CA SER A 22 14.89 -8.50 -8.51
C SER A 22 13.75 -9.45 -8.89
N THR A 23 13.20 -9.33 -10.11
CA THR A 23 12.07 -10.14 -10.61
C THR A 23 12.23 -11.65 -10.45
N GLU A 24 13.46 -12.14 -10.31
CA GLU A 24 13.79 -13.56 -10.05
C GLU A 24 13.25 -14.10 -8.72
N ARG A 25 13.04 -13.26 -7.70
CA ARG A 25 12.54 -13.68 -6.37
C ARG A 25 11.07 -13.34 -6.14
N ALA A 26 10.43 -12.70 -7.11
CA ALA A 26 9.07 -12.24 -7.01
C ALA A 26 8.08 -13.39 -7.25
N VAL A 27 7.25 -13.69 -6.26
CA VAL A 27 6.08 -14.56 -6.43
C VAL A 27 4.88 -13.67 -6.75
N LEU A 28 4.41 -13.74 -7.98
CA LEU A 28 3.30 -12.93 -8.47
C LEU A 28 1.97 -13.40 -7.88
N PHE A 29 1.15 -12.45 -7.45
CA PHE A 29 -0.19 -12.68 -6.92
C PHE A 29 -1.18 -11.69 -7.56
N GLY A 30 -2.02 -12.19 -8.47
CA GLY A 30 -3.04 -11.39 -9.14
C GLY A 30 -4.22 -11.07 -8.22
N LEU A 31 -4.62 -9.81 -8.13
CA LEU A 31 -5.81 -9.39 -7.37
C LEU A 31 -7.13 -9.69 -8.09
N ASP A 32 -7.08 -9.80 -9.41
CA ASP A 32 -8.23 -10.07 -10.30
C ASP A 32 -8.59 -11.56 -10.35
N THR A 33 -7.64 -12.44 -10.01
CA THR A 33 -7.76 -13.90 -10.09
C THR A 33 -8.01 -14.58 -8.73
N THR A 34 -8.17 -13.80 -7.67
CA THR A 34 -8.30 -14.31 -6.31
C THR A 34 -9.66 -14.01 -5.68
N ASP A 35 -10.19 -14.99 -4.94
CA ASP A 35 -11.37 -14.82 -4.07
C ASP A 35 -10.98 -14.48 -2.62
N LEU A 36 -9.69 -14.25 -2.35
CA LEU A 36 -9.22 -13.90 -1.01
C LEU A 36 -9.72 -12.52 -0.59
N ASN A 37 -10.13 -12.42 0.67
CA ASN A 37 -10.43 -11.13 1.28
C ASN A 37 -9.16 -10.41 1.76
N PHE A 38 -9.29 -9.14 2.11
CA PHE A 38 -8.18 -8.28 2.47
C PHE A 38 -7.37 -8.85 3.65
N ARG A 39 -8.03 -9.40 4.67
CA ARG A 39 -7.32 -10.06 5.78
C ARG A 39 -6.46 -11.22 5.29
N GLN A 40 -7.01 -12.07 4.43
CA GLN A 40 -6.28 -13.21 3.86
C GLN A 40 -5.13 -12.76 2.96
N ILE A 41 -5.31 -11.71 2.16
CA ILE A 41 -4.27 -11.11 1.32
C ILE A 41 -3.14 -10.57 2.19
N THR A 42 -3.46 -9.77 3.22
CA THR A 42 -2.47 -9.21 4.15
C THR A 42 -1.71 -10.32 4.89
N ASN A 43 -2.40 -11.36 5.35
CA ASN A 43 -1.76 -12.53 5.96
C ASN A 43 -0.85 -13.28 4.98
N LYS A 44 -1.27 -13.40 3.73
CA LYS A 44 -0.47 -14.03 2.67
C LYS A 44 0.80 -13.22 2.43
N VAL A 45 0.73 -11.89 2.30
CA VAL A 45 1.90 -11.00 2.21
C VAL A 45 2.83 -11.19 3.41
N ALA A 46 2.29 -11.15 4.63
CA ALA A 46 3.07 -11.34 5.85
C ALA A 46 3.75 -12.71 5.94
N SER A 47 3.16 -13.75 5.34
CA SER A 47 3.76 -15.09 5.29
C SER A 47 5.06 -15.18 4.47
N TYR A 48 5.40 -14.15 3.70
CA TYR A 48 6.67 -14.03 2.99
C TYR A 48 7.74 -13.29 3.79
N TYR A 49 7.41 -12.81 4.99
CA TYR A 49 8.40 -12.22 5.88
C TYR A 49 9.54 -13.19 6.20
N GLY A 50 10.79 -12.73 6.07
CA GLY A 50 11.99 -13.53 6.34
C GLY A 50 12.25 -14.67 5.36
N LYS A 51 11.44 -14.80 4.30
CA LYS A 51 11.69 -15.76 3.22
C LYS A 51 12.66 -15.18 2.19
N TRP A 52 13.27 -16.08 1.42
CA TRP A 52 14.10 -15.72 0.28
C TRP A 52 13.30 -15.00 -0.82
N GLU A 53 12.07 -15.45 -1.03
CA GLU A 53 11.12 -14.90 -1.97
C GLU A 53 10.26 -13.83 -1.31
N TYR A 54 9.72 -12.91 -2.12
CA TYR A 54 8.72 -11.95 -1.68
C TYR A 54 7.49 -11.99 -2.58
N LEU A 55 6.33 -11.70 -1.98
CA LEU A 55 5.07 -11.64 -2.71
C LEU A 55 4.95 -10.29 -3.43
N THR A 56 4.69 -10.32 -4.73
CA THR A 56 4.41 -9.14 -5.54
C THR A 56 2.97 -9.19 -6.01
N ILE A 57 2.20 -8.17 -5.64
CA ILE A 57 0.82 -8.00 -6.03
C ILE A 57 0.75 -7.48 -7.46
N GLU A 58 0.01 -8.16 -8.32
CA GLU A 58 -0.18 -7.81 -9.72
C GLU A 58 -1.64 -7.44 -10.00
N PHE A 59 -1.85 -6.38 -10.75
CA PHE A 59 -3.16 -5.93 -11.21
C PHE A 59 -3.05 -5.10 -12.49
N ASN A 60 -4.16 -4.88 -13.17
CA ASN A 60 -4.19 -4.14 -14.43
C ASN A 60 -4.76 -2.73 -14.24
N ASP A 61 -4.14 -1.76 -14.89
CA ASP A 61 -4.60 -0.40 -15.03
C ASP A 61 -4.72 -0.05 -16.51
N GLY A 62 -5.87 -0.39 -17.11
CA GLY A 62 -6.05 -0.32 -18.55
C GLY A 62 -5.11 -1.29 -19.27
N ARG A 63 -4.13 -0.74 -20.02
CA ARG A 63 -3.10 -1.52 -20.75
C ARG A 63 -1.79 -1.69 -19.98
N ILE A 64 -1.68 -1.06 -18.81
CA ILE A 64 -0.50 -1.09 -17.96
C ILE A 64 -0.70 -2.16 -16.90
N LYS A 65 0.25 -3.07 -16.77
CA LYS A 65 0.27 -4.03 -15.68
C LYS A 65 1.11 -3.47 -14.54
N LYS A 66 0.51 -3.35 -13.36
CA LYS A 66 1.14 -2.76 -12.17
C LYS A 66 1.53 -3.85 -11.19
N ARG A 67 2.75 -3.75 -10.67
CA ARG A 67 3.35 -4.69 -9.72
C ARG A 67 3.78 -3.95 -8.46
N ILE A 68 3.14 -4.26 -7.35
CA ILE A 68 3.49 -3.71 -6.03
C ILE A 68 4.13 -4.82 -5.22
N THR A 69 5.39 -4.66 -4.81
CA THR A 69 5.99 -5.52 -3.79
C THR A 69 5.77 -4.85 -2.44
N PRO A 70 4.84 -5.36 -1.60
CA PRO A 70 4.53 -4.69 -0.35
C PRO A 70 5.72 -4.79 0.61
N PHE A 71 5.98 -3.69 1.30
CA PHE A 71 6.90 -3.66 2.43
C PHE A 71 6.32 -4.50 3.57
N VAL A 72 7.11 -5.45 4.08
CA VAL A 72 6.74 -6.25 5.24
C VAL A 72 7.56 -5.78 6.43
N TYR A 73 6.90 -5.37 7.50
CA TYR A 73 7.56 -4.83 8.68
C TYR A 73 8.47 -5.85 9.34
N ASP A 74 9.75 -5.50 9.49
CA ASP A 74 10.81 -6.40 9.97
C ASP A 74 11.21 -6.19 11.44
N GLY A 75 10.49 -5.32 12.16
CA GLY A 75 10.82 -4.93 13.53
C GLY A 75 11.69 -3.68 13.64
N GLY A 76 12.11 -3.07 12.53
CA GLY A 76 12.84 -1.79 12.52
C GLY A 76 11.97 -0.60 12.95
N LEU A 77 12.58 0.45 13.51
CA LEU A 77 11.82 1.61 14.01
C LEU A 77 11.30 2.50 12.86
N ILE A 78 10.00 2.39 12.55
CA ILE A 78 9.30 3.31 11.65
C ILE A 78 8.62 4.41 12.46
N LYS A 79 9.03 5.67 12.25
CA LYS A 79 8.35 6.81 12.88
C LYS A 79 6.96 7.01 12.28
N TYR A 80 5.94 7.18 13.12
CA TYR A 80 4.55 7.40 12.71
C TYR A 80 4.37 8.48 11.63
N ARG A 81 5.12 9.60 11.73
CA ARG A 81 5.07 10.69 10.74
C ARG A 81 5.43 10.26 9.31
N ASN A 82 6.21 9.19 9.17
CA ASN A 82 6.63 8.66 7.87
C ASN A 82 5.57 7.78 7.22
N VAL A 83 4.51 7.41 7.94
CA VAL A 83 3.40 6.62 7.43
C VAL A 83 2.22 7.52 7.08
N LEU A 84 1.70 7.33 5.86
CA LEU A 84 0.45 7.92 5.40
C LEU A 84 -0.60 6.81 5.26
N PRO A 85 -1.50 6.65 6.25
CA PRO A 85 -2.57 5.67 6.17
C PRO A 85 -3.71 6.13 5.26
N ILE A 86 -4.17 5.24 4.38
CA ILE A 86 -5.29 5.45 3.48
C ILE A 86 -6.27 4.27 3.54
N THR A 87 -7.55 4.58 3.34
CA THR A 87 -8.64 3.62 3.14
C THR A 87 -9.17 3.71 1.72
N SER A 88 -10.28 3.01 1.43
CA SER A 88 -10.97 3.12 0.15
C SER A 88 -11.50 4.52 -0.16
N ASP A 89 -11.80 5.30 0.87
CA ASP A 89 -12.54 6.56 0.79
C ASP A 89 -11.90 7.72 1.55
N SER A 90 -10.85 7.47 2.35
CA SER A 90 -10.24 8.47 3.20
C SER A 90 -8.73 8.33 3.35
N ILE A 91 -8.11 9.41 3.83
CA ILE A 91 -6.73 9.46 4.26
C ILE A 91 -6.77 9.69 5.77
N LEU A 92 -6.29 8.71 6.55
CA LEU A 92 -6.41 8.68 8.01
C LEU A 92 -5.32 9.55 8.68
N LYS A 93 -5.25 10.82 8.29
CA LYS A 93 -4.31 11.80 8.82
C LYS A 93 -5.05 12.96 9.47
N GLU A 94 -4.64 13.33 10.68
CA GLU A 94 -5.26 14.43 11.45
C GLU A 94 -6.78 14.24 11.65
N LYS A 95 -7.60 15.10 11.03
CA LYS A 95 -9.06 15.07 11.09
C LYS A 95 -9.69 14.06 10.11
N GLY A 96 -8.87 13.39 9.31
CA GLY A 96 -9.29 12.65 8.14
C GLY A 96 -9.47 13.57 6.94
N PHE A 97 -8.98 13.14 5.78
CA PHE A 97 -9.23 13.80 4.50
C PHE A 97 -9.98 12.85 3.57
N PRO A 98 -10.84 13.34 2.67
CA PRO A 98 -11.44 12.51 1.62
C PRO A 98 -10.35 12.02 0.66
N ILE A 99 -10.54 10.82 0.08
CA ILE A 99 -9.59 10.25 -0.88
C ILE A 99 -9.39 11.11 -2.14
N SER A 100 -10.34 12.00 -2.45
CA SER A 100 -10.20 12.98 -3.53
C SER A 100 -9.03 13.95 -3.33
N GLU A 101 -8.55 14.13 -2.10
CA GLU A 101 -7.39 14.97 -1.79
C GLU A 101 -6.05 14.20 -1.84
N LEU A 102 -6.07 12.92 -2.25
CA LEU A 102 -4.88 12.05 -2.22
C LEU A 102 -3.67 12.68 -2.91
N LYS A 103 -3.83 13.30 -4.07
CA LYS A 103 -2.70 13.93 -4.78
C LYS A 103 -2.01 15.01 -3.95
N GLN A 104 -2.79 15.94 -3.38
CA GLN A 104 -2.24 17.04 -2.61
C GLN A 104 -1.56 16.53 -1.34
N ILE A 105 -2.18 15.59 -0.63
CA ILE A 105 -1.65 15.06 0.63
C ILE A 105 -0.44 14.17 0.40
N LEU A 106 -0.47 13.31 -0.63
CA LEU A 106 0.65 12.45 -0.99
C LEU A 106 1.86 13.29 -1.43
N LYS A 107 1.65 14.35 -2.22
CA LYS A 107 2.72 15.27 -2.61
C LYS A 107 3.36 15.96 -1.41
N LYS A 108 2.56 16.46 -0.46
CA LYS A 108 3.07 17.00 0.83
C LYS A 108 3.84 15.95 1.61
N HIS A 109 3.33 14.71 1.65
CA HIS A 109 3.95 13.61 2.38
C HIS A 109 5.36 13.29 1.88
N TYR A 110 5.52 13.21 0.56
CA TYR A 110 6.81 12.89 -0.07
C TYR A 110 7.77 14.08 -0.09
N LEU A 111 7.29 15.29 -0.38
CA LEU A 111 8.15 16.46 -0.65
C LEU A 111 8.41 17.37 0.57
N ASN A 112 8.11 16.88 1.77
CA ASN A 112 8.14 17.66 3.01
C ASN A 112 9.53 18.20 3.42
N LYS A 113 10.63 17.54 3.01
CA LYS A 113 12.03 17.92 3.37
C LYS A 113 12.25 18.21 4.87
N ASP A 114 11.59 17.43 5.73
CA ASP A 114 11.61 17.56 7.19
C ASP A 114 11.02 18.86 7.79
N GLU A 115 10.35 19.69 6.99
CA GLU A 115 9.84 20.99 7.46
C GLU A 115 8.61 20.85 8.35
N ASN A 116 7.72 19.92 8.03
CA ASN A 116 6.50 19.68 8.79
C ASN A 116 6.50 18.27 9.40
N PHE A 117 6.50 18.20 10.74
CA PHE A 117 6.50 16.96 11.52
C PHE A 117 5.28 16.06 11.29
N ARG A 118 4.24 16.55 10.62
CA ARG A 118 3.06 15.76 10.23
C ARG A 118 3.35 14.83 9.05
N TYR A 119 4.32 15.15 8.21
CA TYR A 119 4.64 14.40 6.99
C TYR A 119 5.97 13.66 7.10
N ALA A 120 6.25 12.79 6.13
CA ALA A 120 7.48 12.03 6.12
C ALA A 120 8.69 12.96 6.16
N GLN A 121 9.75 12.53 6.84
CA GLN A 121 10.97 13.32 6.93
C GLN A 121 11.65 13.49 5.55
N SER A 122 11.51 12.51 4.68
CA SER A 122 12.13 12.49 3.36
C SER A 122 11.44 11.46 2.46
N PRO A 123 11.53 11.58 1.12
CA PRO A 123 10.91 10.63 0.19
C PRO A 123 11.28 9.18 0.47
N ASN A 124 12.56 8.90 0.75
CA ASN A 124 13.05 7.55 1.06
C ASN A 124 12.49 6.96 2.37
N LYS A 125 11.96 7.78 3.28
CA LYS A 125 11.32 7.34 4.52
C LYS A 125 9.81 7.23 4.38
N ALA A 126 9.20 7.89 3.39
CA ALA A 126 7.76 7.86 3.17
C ALA A 126 7.25 6.43 2.92
N LEU A 127 6.15 6.09 3.58
CA LEU A 127 5.40 4.84 3.43
C LEU A 127 3.92 5.18 3.31
N VAL A 128 3.21 4.40 2.50
CA VAL A 128 1.76 4.43 2.42
C VAL A 128 1.23 3.14 3.04
N GLU A 129 0.40 3.28 4.07
CA GLU A 129 -0.34 2.16 4.65
C GLU A 129 -1.69 2.09 3.94
N VAL A 130 -2.02 0.93 3.37
CA VAL A 130 -3.33 0.70 2.74
C VAL A 130 -4.13 -0.23 3.63
N THR A 131 -5.34 0.21 3.98
CA THR A 131 -6.28 -0.54 4.82
C THR A 131 -7.68 -0.47 4.21
N ILE A 132 -8.22 -1.60 3.76
CA ILE A 132 -9.65 -1.70 3.39
C ILE A 132 -10.38 -2.61 4.38
N ASP A 133 -11.70 -2.58 4.40
CA ASP A 133 -12.50 -3.48 5.25
C ASP A 133 -12.06 -4.95 5.04
N THR A 134 -11.80 -5.65 6.15
CA THR A 134 -11.23 -7.01 6.13
C THR A 134 -12.03 -8.04 5.33
N SER A 135 -13.33 -7.81 5.13
CA SER A 135 -14.24 -8.67 4.36
C SER A 135 -14.20 -8.41 2.84
N LYS A 136 -13.64 -7.28 2.40
CA LYS A 136 -13.55 -6.90 0.99
C LYS A 136 -12.51 -7.74 0.26
N THR A 137 -12.71 -7.93 -1.04
CA THR A 137 -11.92 -8.84 -1.87
C THR A 137 -10.71 -8.15 -2.50
N GLY A 138 -9.87 -8.92 -3.20
CA GLY A 138 -8.81 -8.40 -4.05
C GLY A 138 -9.27 -7.32 -5.03
N LYS A 139 -10.50 -7.39 -5.55
CA LYS A 139 -11.05 -6.38 -6.48
C LYS A 139 -11.24 -5.02 -5.84
N GLU A 140 -11.63 -4.95 -4.57
CA GLU A 140 -11.72 -3.67 -3.87
C GLU A 140 -10.33 -3.12 -3.53
N LEU A 141 -9.38 -3.99 -3.17
CA LEU A 141 -7.99 -3.58 -2.97
C LEU A 141 -7.40 -3.01 -4.25
N GLU A 142 -7.63 -3.67 -5.39
CA GLU A 142 -7.19 -3.23 -6.71
C GLU A 142 -7.64 -1.80 -7.02
N LYS A 143 -8.91 -1.46 -6.77
CA LYS A 143 -9.41 -0.09 -6.99
C LYS A 143 -8.62 0.96 -6.19
N VAL A 144 -8.28 0.65 -4.95
CA VAL A 144 -7.48 1.54 -4.10
C VAL A 144 -6.06 1.67 -4.64
N LEU A 145 -5.44 0.56 -5.05
CA LEU A 145 -4.08 0.56 -5.58
C LEU A 145 -3.97 1.23 -6.96
N VAL A 146 -4.98 1.09 -7.83
CA VAL A 146 -5.06 1.83 -9.09
C VAL A 146 -5.11 3.33 -8.83
N ASN A 147 -5.98 3.80 -7.93
CA ASN A 147 -6.05 5.22 -7.59
C ASN A 147 -4.72 5.73 -6.99
N LEU A 148 -4.15 4.99 -6.03
CA LEU A 148 -2.89 5.34 -5.38
C LEU A 148 -1.74 5.43 -6.39
N THR A 149 -1.57 4.42 -7.24
CA THR A 149 -0.47 4.38 -8.21
C THR A 149 -0.62 5.47 -9.26
N ARG A 150 -1.81 5.69 -9.85
CA ARG A 150 -2.03 6.79 -10.81
C ARG A 150 -1.67 8.15 -10.20
N VAL A 151 -2.15 8.42 -8.99
CA VAL A 151 -1.84 9.67 -8.29
C VAL A 151 -0.35 9.80 -8.01
N PHE A 152 0.31 8.71 -7.63
CA PHE A 152 1.75 8.70 -7.41
C PHE A 152 2.54 8.94 -8.71
N ASP A 153 2.13 8.30 -9.80
CA ASP A 153 2.74 8.43 -11.14
C ASP A 153 2.69 9.89 -11.60
N GLU A 154 1.52 10.54 -11.48
CA GLU A 154 1.37 11.98 -11.78
C GLU A 154 2.32 12.85 -10.94
N ILE A 155 2.47 12.55 -9.65
CA ILE A 155 3.40 13.30 -8.78
C ILE A 155 4.84 13.07 -9.23
N LYS A 156 5.21 11.82 -9.54
CA LYS A 156 6.57 11.45 -9.97
C LYS A 156 6.97 12.18 -11.25
N GLU A 157 6.05 12.28 -12.21
CA GLU A 157 6.24 13.06 -13.44
C GLU A 157 6.42 14.56 -13.16
N GLU A 158 5.62 15.14 -12.26
CA GLU A 158 5.69 16.57 -11.90
C GLU A 158 7.00 16.97 -11.21
N VAL A 159 7.58 16.09 -10.39
CA VAL A 159 8.72 16.44 -9.53
C VAL A 159 10.08 16.11 -10.15
N ASN A 160 10.11 15.30 -11.21
CA ASN A 160 11.34 14.84 -11.88
C ASN A 160 12.42 14.35 -10.89
N ASP A 161 11.97 13.68 -9.82
CA ASP A 161 12.78 13.22 -8.69
C ASP A 161 12.67 11.68 -8.58
N SER A 162 13.67 11.06 -7.96
CA SER A 162 13.71 9.61 -7.72
C SER A 162 12.92 9.24 -6.46
N ILE A 163 11.63 9.56 -6.46
CA ILE A 163 10.71 9.12 -5.41
C ILE A 163 10.21 7.71 -5.67
N GLU A 164 9.98 6.96 -4.59
CA GLU A 164 9.57 5.56 -4.63
C GLU A 164 8.29 5.31 -3.82
N LEU A 165 7.33 4.62 -4.45
CA LEU A 165 6.10 4.21 -3.77
C LEU A 165 6.37 2.93 -2.99
N LYS A 166 6.34 3.05 -1.67
CA LYS A 166 6.45 1.92 -0.75
C LYS A 166 5.12 1.76 -0.03
N VAL A 167 4.49 0.62 -0.26
CA VAL A 167 3.16 0.30 0.26
C VAL A 167 3.29 -0.82 1.28
N PHE A 168 2.54 -0.77 2.36
CA PHE A 168 2.29 -1.96 3.18
C PHE A 168 0.80 -2.10 3.48
N PHE A 169 0.38 -3.32 3.77
CA PHE A 169 -1.01 -3.63 4.10
C PHE A 169 -1.13 -3.90 5.59
N ASP A 170 -2.12 -3.27 6.21
CA ASP A 170 -2.45 -3.47 7.61
C ASP A 170 -3.96 -3.47 7.82
N TYR A 171 -4.43 -4.37 8.69
CA TYR A 171 -5.82 -4.42 9.16
C TYR A 171 -5.93 -4.34 10.70
N PHE A 172 -4.82 -4.24 11.44
CA PHE A 172 -4.83 -4.21 12.91
C PHE A 172 -5.61 -3.03 13.47
N ARG A 173 -5.69 -1.91 12.74
CA ARG A 173 -6.54 -0.76 13.11
C ARG A 173 -8.04 -1.08 13.18
N GLN A 174 -8.49 -2.16 12.55
CA GLN A 174 -9.88 -2.61 12.56
C GLN A 174 -10.16 -3.60 13.71
N ILE A 175 -9.13 -4.06 14.42
CA ILE A 175 -9.29 -4.98 15.54
C ILE A 175 -9.56 -4.13 16.79
N PRO A 176 -10.67 -4.36 17.52
CA PRO A 176 -10.92 -3.64 18.76
C PRO A 176 -9.79 -3.94 19.75
N PRO A 177 -9.43 -2.97 20.62
CA PRO A 177 -8.46 -3.24 21.66
C PRO A 177 -8.95 -4.43 22.50
N PRO A 178 -8.03 -5.28 22.98
CA PRO A 178 -8.41 -6.39 23.84
C PRO A 178 -9.20 -5.86 25.05
N PRO A 179 -10.22 -6.60 25.52
CA PRO A 179 -10.98 -6.17 26.68
C PRO A 179 -10.02 -5.96 27.85
N MET A 180 -10.17 -4.83 28.54
CA MET A 180 -9.37 -4.56 29.74
C MET A 180 -9.59 -5.70 30.75
N PRO A 181 -8.52 -6.18 31.41
CA PRO A 181 -8.67 -7.15 32.50
C PRO A 181 -9.68 -6.61 33.52
N LYS A 182 -10.60 -7.46 33.97
CA LYS A 182 -11.46 -7.11 35.11
C LYS A 182 -10.53 -6.88 36.30
N MET A 183 -10.51 -5.66 36.84
CA MET A 183 -9.93 -5.43 38.16
C MET A 183 -10.75 -6.26 39.14
N GLU A 184 -10.20 -7.37 39.63
CA GLU A 184 -10.74 -8.03 40.80
C GLU A 184 -10.64 -7.03 41.94
N SER A 185 -11.80 -6.53 42.41
CA SER A 185 -11.87 -5.84 43.67
C SER A 185 -11.39 -6.82 44.73
N LYS A 186 -10.16 -6.66 45.20
CA LYS A 186 -9.74 -7.30 46.44
C LYS A 186 -10.69 -6.75 47.51
N ASN A 187 -11.62 -7.58 47.95
CA ASN A 187 -12.40 -7.29 49.14
C ASN A 187 -11.42 -7.29 50.31
N GLU A 188 -11.18 -6.11 50.89
CA GLU A 188 -10.60 -5.95 52.23
C GLU A 188 -11.60 -6.41 53.30
#